data_AF-A0A6B3EK13-F1
#
_entry.id   AF-A0A6B3EK13-F1
#
_cell.length_a   1.000
_cell.length_b   1.000
_cell.length_c   1.000
_cell.angle_alpha   90.00
_cell.angle_beta   90.00
_cell.angle_gamma   90.00
#
_symmetry.space_group_name_H-M   'P 1'
#
loop_
_entity.id
_entity.type
_entity.pdbx_description
1 polymer ?
#
loop_
_entity_poly.entity_id
_entity_poly.type
_entity_poly.pdbx_seq_one_letter_code
_entity_poly.pdbx_strand_id
1 'polypeptide(L)' 'SAVILDGGTTALALARALPHELPCTVITHSPTIAAALLDHPRAELFLLGGRLFKHSAVTCGAAAVEAAQNVTADV' A
#
# COMPACT_ATOMS: atom_id res chain seq x y z
N SER A 1 9.29 -10.99 1.79
CA SER A 1 7.89 -11.29 2.09
C SER A 1 7.04 -10.13 1.60
N ALA A 2 5.91 -10.44 0.98
CA ALA A 2 4.96 -9.48 0.43
C ALA A 2 3.77 -9.31 1.38
N VAL A 3 3.32 -8.07 1.57
CA VAL A 3 2.20 -7.71 2.45
C VAL A 3 1.22 -6.83 1.69
N ILE A 4 -0.08 -7.03 1.90
CA ILE A 4 -1.10 -6.06 1.45
C ILE A 4 -1.47 -5.14 2.62
N LEU A 5 -1.29 -3.83 2.42
CA LEU A 5 -1.76 -2.81 3.37
C LEU A 5 -2.96 -2.05 2.81
N ASP A 6 -4.06 -2.09 3.57
CA ASP A 6 -5.24 -1.26 3.34
C ASP A 6 -4.93 0.24 3.56
N GLY A 7 -5.87 1.11 3.19
CA GLY A 7 -5.84 2.52 3.58
C GLY A 7 -6.34 2.78 5.01
N GLY A 8 -6.47 4.07 5.32
CA GLY A 8 -6.97 4.52 6.61
C GLY A 8 -5.88 4.74 7.67
N THR A 9 -6.29 5.26 8.82
CA THR A 9 -5.37 5.77 9.84
C THR A 9 -4.61 4.67 10.57
N THR A 10 -5.23 3.51 10.78
CA THR A 10 -4.60 2.37 11.45
C THR A 10 -3.49 1.77 10.60
N ALA A 11 -3.75 1.53 9.31
CA ALA A 11 -2.73 1.04 8.39
C ALA A 11 -1.58 2.04 8.24
N LEU A 12 -1.89 3.35 8.25
CA LEU A 12 -0.86 4.39 8.21
C LEU A 12 0.02 4.42 9.46
N ALA A 13 -0.58 4.24 10.64
CA ALA A 13 0.17 4.13 11.88
C ALA A 13 1.10 2.91 11.87
N LEU A 14 0.61 1.76 11.36
CA LEU A 14 1.42 0.56 11.18
C LEU A 14 2.59 0.80 10.21
N ALA A 15 2.32 1.36 9.03
CA ALA A 15 3.33 1.64 8.02
C ALA A 15 4.47 2.50 8.58
N ARG A 16 4.12 3.57 9.33
CA ARG A 16 5.11 4.45 10.00
C ARG A 16 5.88 3.78 11.14
N ALA A 17 5.33 2.73 11.73
CA ALA A 17 5.97 1.98 12.80
C ALA A 17 6.87 0.85 12.27
N LEU A 18 6.84 0.55 10.98
CA LEU A 18 7.73 -0.46 10.39
C LEU A 18 9.20 -0.02 10.56
N PRO A 19 10.12 -0.97 10.81
CA PRO A 19 11.54 -0.66 10.82
C PRO A 19 11.97 -0.04 9.48
N HIS A 20 12.73 1.04 9.53
CA HIS A 20 13.17 1.80 8.36
C HIS A 20 13.86 0.91 7.31
N GLU A 21 14.69 -0.01 7.77
CA GLU A 21 15.39 -0.94 6.88
C GLU A 21 14.65 -2.27 6.70
N LEU A 22 13.38 -2.44 7.05
CA LEU A 22 12.71 -3.73 6.84
C LEU A 22 12.69 -4.10 5.34
N PRO A 23 13.31 -5.22 4.89
CA PRO A 23 13.19 -5.66 3.51
C PRO A 23 11.85 -6.35 3.30
N CYS A 24 10.93 -5.70 2.60
CA CYS A 24 9.62 -6.25 2.27
C CYS A 24 9.06 -5.67 0.97
N THR A 25 8.05 -6.34 0.42
CA THR A 25 7.24 -5.81 -0.67
C THR A 25 5.90 -5.39 -0.10
N VAL A 26 5.51 -4.13 -0.25
CA VAL A 26 4.23 -3.61 0.21
C VAL A 26 3.35 -3.31 -1.00
N ILE A 27 2.22 -3.99 -1.04
CA ILE A 27 1.17 -3.76 -2.03
C ILE A 27 0.07 -2.96 -1.33
N THR A 28 -0.30 -1.80 -1.88
CA THR A 28 -1.35 -0.97 -1.29
C THR A 28 -2.11 -0.23 -2.37
N HIS A 29 -3.37 0.08 -2.11
CA HIS A 29 -4.20 0.94 -2.96
C HIS A 29 -4.32 2.36 -2.37
N SER A 30 -3.53 2.65 -1.32
CA SER A 30 -3.54 3.95 -0.62
C SER A 30 -2.28 4.76 -0.92
N PRO A 31 -2.40 5.91 -1.60
CA PRO A 31 -1.26 6.82 -1.82
C PRO A 31 -0.64 7.31 -0.51
N THR A 32 -1.41 7.43 0.57
CA THR A 32 -0.88 7.85 1.87
C THR A 32 0.01 6.80 2.51
N ILE A 33 -0.28 5.50 2.32
CA ILE A 33 0.56 4.41 2.79
C ILE A 33 1.85 4.35 1.97
N ALA A 34 1.73 4.40 0.64
CA ALA A 34 2.89 4.42 -0.25
C ALA A 34 3.82 5.60 0.09
N ALA A 35 3.26 6.80 0.27
CA ALA A 35 4.04 7.99 0.63
C ALA A 35 4.77 7.84 1.98
N ALA A 36 4.14 7.21 2.98
CA ALA A 36 4.77 7.00 4.28
C ALA A 36 5.96 6.04 4.24
N LEU A 37 6.05 5.19 3.21
CA LEU A 37 7.09 4.19 3.05
C LEU A 37 8.15 4.57 2.00
N LEU A 38 8.03 5.74 1.35
CA LEU A 38 9.01 6.19 0.34
C LEU A 38 10.43 6.27 0.86
N ASP A 39 10.59 6.62 2.14
CA ASP A 39 11.90 6.76 2.77
C ASP A 39 12.47 5.41 3.25
N HIS A 40 11.76 4.28 3.11
CA HIS A 40 12.25 2.96 3.52
C HIS A 40 13.10 2.35 2.39
N PRO A 41 14.45 2.38 2.47
CA PRO A 41 15.31 2.11 1.32
C PRO A 41 15.30 0.65 0.85
N ARG A 42 14.81 -0.27 1.70
CA ARG A 42 14.73 -1.71 1.39
C ARG A 42 13.30 -2.19 1.11
N ALA A 43 12.31 -1.30 1.19
CA ALA A 43 10.93 -1.63 0.87
C ALA A 43 10.68 -1.44 -0.63
N GLU A 44 10.09 -2.44 -1.27
CA GLU A 44 9.55 -2.33 -2.62
C GLU A 44 8.05 -2.00 -2.54
N LEU A 45 7.56 -1.04 -3.33
CA LEU A 45 6.19 -0.54 -3.23
C LEU A 45 5.42 -0.78 -4.52
N PHE A 46 4.26 -1.43 -4.41
CA PHE A 46 3.27 -1.57 -5.47
C PHE A 46 2.03 -0.76 -5.10
N LEU A 47 1.85 0.39 -5.74
CA LEU A 47 0.64 1.21 -5.60
C LEU A 47 -0.39 0.80 -6.64
N LEU A 48 -1.47 0.16 -6.21
CA LEU A 48 -2.58 -0.22 -7.07
C LEU A 48 -3.36 1.04 -7.50
N GLY A 49 -3.46 1.24 -8.81
CA GLY A 49 -4.11 2.41 -9.41
C GLY A 49 -5.63 2.34 -9.43
N GLY A 50 -6.28 3.41 -9.91
CA GLY A 50 -7.73 3.49 -10.03
C GLY A 50 -8.25 4.91 -9.79
N ARG A 51 -9.57 5.05 -9.57
CA ARG A 51 -10.15 6.34 -9.22
C ARG A 51 -9.91 6.62 -7.75
N LEU A 52 -9.32 7.77 -7.41
CA LEU A 52 -9.11 8.16 -6.03
C LEU A 52 -10.43 8.53 -5.35
N PHE A 53 -10.82 7.81 -4.30
CA PHE A 53 -11.90 8.18 -3.41
C PHE A 53 -11.36 9.08 -2.29
N LYS A 54 -11.63 10.38 -2.41
CA LYS A 54 -11.01 11.41 -1.57
C LYS A 54 -11.30 11.27 -0.07
N HIS A 55 -12.45 10.73 0.30
CA HIS A 55 -12.84 10.62 1.72
C HIS A 55 -11.92 9.67 2.50
N SER A 56 -11.55 8.53 1.91
CA SER A 56 -10.66 7.55 2.54
C SER A 56 -9.23 7.58 2.00
N ALA A 57 -8.93 8.41 1.00
CA ALA A 57 -7.62 8.52 0.35
C ALA A 57 -7.12 7.16 -0.19
N VAL A 58 -7.99 6.46 -0.91
CA VAL A 58 -7.68 5.16 -1.54
C VAL A 58 -8.15 5.11 -2.99
N THR A 59 -7.49 4.31 -3.82
CA THR A 59 -7.93 4.05 -5.20
C THR A 59 -9.03 2.99 -5.23
N CYS A 60 -10.02 3.16 -6.10
CA CYS A 60 -11.15 2.24 -6.21
C CYS A 60 -11.66 2.15 -7.66
N GLY A 61 -12.63 1.26 -7.88
CA GLY A 61 -13.23 1.00 -9.19
C GLY A 61 -12.53 -0.13 -9.94
N ALA A 62 -12.98 -0.37 -11.18
CA ALA A 62 -12.59 -1.54 -11.98
C ALA A 62 -11.06 -1.69 -12.10
N ALA A 63 -10.35 -0.63 -12.46
CA ALA A 63 -8.88 -0.68 -12.60
C ALA A 63 -8.16 -1.09 -11.29
N ALA A 64 -8.68 -0.68 -10.12
CA ALA A 64 -8.12 -1.08 -8.83
C ALA A 64 -8.38 -2.57 -8.55
N VAL A 65 -9.59 -3.05 -8.88
CA VAL A 65 -9.97 -4.45 -8.72
C VAL A 65 -9.16 -5.36 -9.64
N GLU A 66 -9.04 -4.99 -10.92
CA GLU A 66 -8.23 -5.73 -11.90
C GLU A 66 -6.76 -5.80 -11.48
N ALA A 67 -6.19 -4.70 -11.00
CA ALA A 67 -4.83 -4.70 -10.47
C ALA A 67 -4.69 -5.61 -9.23
N ALA A 68 -5.67 -5.56 -8.31
CA ALA A 68 -5.69 -6.39 -7.11
C ALA A 68 -5.84 -7.90 -7.41
N GLN A 69 -6.50 -8.26 -8.51
CA GLN A 69 -6.63 -9.66 -8.94
C GLN A 69 -5.32 -10.26 -9.49
N ASN A 70 -4.37 -9.40 -9.89
CA ASN A 70 -3.09 -9.82 -10.47
C ASN A 70 -1.94 -9.86 -9.46
N VAL A 71 -2.22 -9.72 -8.17
CA VAL A 71 -1.21 -9.70 -7.10
C VAL A 71 -1.56 -10.71 -6.00
N THR A 72 -0.52 -11.26 -5.39
CA THR A 72 -0.62 -12.17 -4.24
C THR A 72 0.38 -11.72 -3.18
N ALA A 73 0.03 -11.83 -1.91
CA ALA A 73 0.90 -11.52 -0.78
C ALA A 73 0.94 -12.68 0.22
N ASP A 74 1.98 -12.68 1.07
CA ASP A 74 2.12 -13.67 2.14
C ASP A 74 1.16 -13.36 3.31
N VAL A 75 0.85 -12.07 3.52
CA VAL A 75 0.02 -11.54 4.61
C VAL A 75 -0.87 -10.41 4.11
#